data_AF-A0A4V1ERZ4-F1
#
_entry.id   AF-A0A4V1ERZ4-F1
#
_cell.length_a   1.000
_cell.length_b   1.000
_cell.length_c   1.000
_cell.angle_alpha   90.00
_cell.angle_beta   90.00
_cell.angle_gamma   90.00
#
_symmetry.space_group_name_H-M   'P 1'
#
loop_
_entity.id
_entity.type
_entity.pdbx_description
1 polymer ?
#
loop_
_entity_poly.entity_id
_entity_poly.type
_entity_poly.pdbx_seq_one_letter_code
_entity_poly.pdbx_strand_id
1 'polypeptide(L)'
;MRDVHVDQVVAAVRDLSIRANTELGEDVLQAFRKAMEIEESPTGKDILASLIENAEIARSEGIPMCQDTGFAVVFVELGQDVHIVGGGLREAVDEGVRLGYRDGYLRKSICHPFTRENTGDNTPAVVHVDVVPGDGLKLIFAPKGSGSENMSRVTMLTPAVGVEGVKAFVVERVKASGPNPCPPTIVGVGIGGTFEQAALLAKKALLRPVGSINPDPELAELERDWLDAVNRLGIGPQGLGGRITSFAVHIGMMPCHIASLPVAVNIQCHAARHKEVEL
;
A
#
# COMPACT_ATOMS: atom_id res chain seq x y z
N MET A 1 12.63 18.87 -23.40
CA MET A 1 13.12 18.96 -22.01
C MET A 1 12.30 20.01 -21.27
N ARG A 2 11.55 19.57 -20.26
CA ARG A 2 10.70 20.37 -19.39
C ARG A 2 11.36 20.45 -18.02
N ASP A 3 11.60 21.65 -17.53
CA ASP A 3 12.16 21.84 -16.20
C ASP A 3 11.04 21.78 -15.14
N VAL A 4 11.26 21.00 -14.07
CA VAL A 4 10.42 20.99 -12.88
C VAL A 4 11.26 21.41 -11.69
N HIS A 5 10.88 22.52 -11.06
CA HIS A 5 11.58 23.03 -9.89
C HIS A 5 11.25 22.19 -8.66
N VAL A 6 12.24 21.90 -7.82
CA VAL A 6 12.08 21.10 -6.59
C VAL A 6 10.98 21.60 -5.65
N ASP A 7 10.71 22.91 -5.63
CA ASP A 7 9.62 23.49 -4.80
C ASP A 7 8.24 22.93 -5.16
N GLN A 8 8.02 22.59 -6.44
CA GLN A 8 6.77 21.94 -6.88
C GLN A 8 6.67 20.52 -6.29
N VAL A 9 7.78 19.78 -6.25
CA VAL A 9 7.85 18.45 -5.64
C VAL A 9 7.64 18.54 -4.12
N VAL A 10 8.28 19.50 -3.45
CA VAL A 10 8.13 19.73 -2.00
C VAL A 10 6.67 20.02 -1.66
N ALA A 11 6.04 20.96 -2.37
CA ALA A 11 4.64 21.32 -2.15
C ALA A 11 3.70 20.13 -2.42
N ALA A 12 3.92 19.41 -3.52
CA ALA A 12 3.13 18.24 -3.89
C ALA A 12 3.23 17.12 -2.83
N VAL A 13 4.43 16.75 -2.40
CA VAL A 13 4.63 15.70 -1.40
C VAL A 13 4.09 16.11 -0.03
N ARG A 14 4.23 17.40 0.37
CA ARG A 14 3.60 17.94 1.57
C ARG A 14 2.09 17.68 1.53
N ASP A 15 1.43 18.14 0.48
CA ASP A 15 -0.03 18.06 0.37
C ASP A 15 -0.50 16.61 0.27
N LEU A 16 0.19 15.77 -0.51
CA LEU A 16 -0.10 14.35 -0.63
C LEU A 16 0.03 13.63 0.71
N SER A 17 1.04 13.95 1.52
CA SER A 17 1.26 13.27 2.81
C SER A 17 0.16 13.57 3.83
N ILE A 18 -0.36 14.81 3.84
CA ILE A 18 -1.50 15.21 4.67
C ILE A 18 -2.76 14.50 4.17
N ARG A 19 -3.08 14.66 2.88
CA ARG A 19 -4.30 14.11 2.28
C ARG A 19 -4.34 12.60 2.33
N ALA A 20 -3.24 11.89 2.13
CA ALA A 20 -3.22 10.44 2.24
C ALA A 20 -3.52 9.95 3.67
N ASN A 21 -3.24 10.76 4.70
CA ASN A 21 -3.51 10.40 6.09
C ASN A 21 -4.90 10.83 6.60
N THR A 22 -5.55 11.80 5.95
CA THR A 22 -6.86 12.33 6.36
C THR A 22 -7.99 11.94 5.40
N GLU A 23 -7.70 11.66 4.13
CA GLU A 23 -8.69 11.33 3.10
C GLU A 23 -8.49 9.89 2.59
N LEU A 24 -9.29 8.95 3.10
CA LEU A 24 -9.30 7.59 2.56
C LEU A 24 -9.79 7.58 1.10
N GLY A 25 -9.30 6.62 0.30
CA GLY A 25 -9.74 6.44 -1.09
C GLY A 25 -11.23 6.09 -1.16
N GLU A 26 -11.94 6.62 -2.16
CA GLU A 26 -13.37 6.35 -2.33
C GLU A 26 -13.62 4.87 -2.66
N ASP A 27 -12.73 4.24 -3.41
CA ASP A 27 -12.75 2.80 -3.70
C ASP A 27 -12.74 1.96 -2.42
N VAL A 28 -11.93 2.34 -1.42
CA VAL A 28 -11.87 1.67 -0.12
C VAL A 28 -13.14 1.92 0.70
N LEU A 29 -13.66 3.16 0.70
CA LEU A 29 -14.95 3.47 1.35
C LEU A 29 -16.11 2.67 0.74
N GLN A 30 -16.14 2.54 -0.59
CA GLN A 30 -17.12 1.70 -1.28
C GLN A 30 -16.94 0.22 -0.93
N ALA A 31 -15.70 -0.24 -0.77
CA ALA A 31 -15.42 -1.60 -0.31
C ALA A 31 -15.94 -1.84 1.11
N PHE A 32 -15.80 -0.88 2.03
CA PHE A 32 -16.40 -0.98 3.37
C PHE A 32 -17.92 -1.09 3.31
N ARG A 33 -18.57 -0.20 2.55
CA ARG A 33 -20.04 -0.20 2.40
C ARG A 33 -20.53 -1.51 1.82
N LYS A 34 -19.89 -2.00 0.74
CA LYS A 34 -20.23 -3.30 0.14
C LYS A 34 -20.00 -4.46 1.11
N ALA A 35 -18.90 -4.44 1.87
CA ALA A 35 -18.60 -5.47 2.85
C ALA A 35 -19.64 -5.52 3.98
N MET A 36 -20.14 -4.36 4.41
CA MET A 36 -21.16 -4.26 5.46
C MET A 36 -22.48 -4.95 5.05
N GLU A 37 -22.84 -4.91 3.76
CA GLU A 37 -24.02 -5.60 3.22
C GLU A 37 -23.89 -7.13 3.21
N ILE A 38 -22.68 -7.66 3.00
CA ILE A 38 -22.44 -9.11 2.82
C ILE A 38 -21.82 -9.80 4.02
N GLU A 39 -21.28 -9.06 4.99
CA GLU A 39 -20.77 -9.60 6.25
C GLU A 39 -21.93 -10.21 7.05
N GLU A 40 -21.67 -11.31 7.74
CA GLU A 40 -22.67 -12.02 8.54
C GLU A 40 -22.42 -11.84 10.03
N SER A 41 -21.17 -11.63 10.43
CA SER A 41 -20.78 -11.35 11.82
C SER A 41 -21.34 -10.01 12.28
N PRO A 42 -22.18 -9.95 13.33
CA PRO A 42 -22.65 -8.68 13.89
C PRO A 42 -21.47 -7.80 14.32
N THR A 43 -20.48 -8.39 15.01
CA THR A 43 -19.25 -7.71 15.39
C THR A 43 -18.46 -7.21 14.17
N GLY A 44 -18.42 -8.01 13.09
CA GLY A 44 -17.79 -7.59 11.84
C GLY A 44 -18.45 -6.36 11.22
N LYS A 45 -19.79 -6.29 11.24
CA LYS A 45 -20.56 -5.12 10.77
C LYS A 45 -20.30 -3.89 11.62
N ASP A 46 -20.32 -4.03 12.95
CA ASP A 46 -20.04 -2.93 13.88
C ASP A 46 -18.65 -2.34 13.64
N ILE A 47 -17.64 -3.20 13.43
CA ILE A 47 -16.28 -2.78 13.08
C ILE A 47 -16.26 -2.01 11.76
N LEU A 48 -16.90 -2.54 10.71
CA LEU A 48 -16.94 -1.86 9.41
C LEU A 48 -17.62 -0.48 9.52
N ALA A 49 -18.69 -0.36 10.30
CA ALA A 49 -19.36 0.90 10.58
C ALA A 49 -18.42 1.89 11.29
N SER A 50 -17.70 1.45 12.33
CA SER A 50 -16.70 2.28 13.01
C SER A 50 -15.54 2.70 12.09
N LEU A 51 -15.12 1.85 11.16
CA LEU A 51 -14.09 2.20 10.19
C LEU A 51 -14.56 3.28 9.21
N ILE A 52 -15.82 3.22 8.77
CA ILE A 52 -16.46 4.24 7.93
C ILE A 52 -16.55 5.56 8.71
N GLU A 53 -17.08 5.53 9.93
CA GLU A 53 -17.20 6.71 10.81
C GLU A 53 -15.83 7.37 11.05
N ASN A 54 -14.81 6.57 11.36
CA ASN A 54 -13.45 7.06 11.55
C ASN A 54 -12.88 7.74 10.29
N ALA A 55 -13.14 7.19 9.11
CA ALA A 55 -12.72 7.80 7.84
C ALA A 55 -13.48 9.12 7.55
N GLU A 56 -14.75 9.22 7.95
CA GLU A 56 -15.55 10.44 7.83
C GLU A 56 -15.04 11.54 8.77
N ILE A 57 -14.76 11.20 10.04
CA ILE A 57 -14.17 12.11 11.04
C ILE A 57 -12.80 12.60 10.57
N ALA A 58 -11.93 11.68 10.10
CA ALA A 58 -10.60 12.03 9.61
C ALA A 58 -10.66 13.08 8.49
N ARG A 59 -11.63 12.94 7.58
CA ARG A 59 -11.84 13.88 6.47
C ARG A 59 -12.44 15.21 6.93
N SER A 60 -13.46 15.19 7.79
CA SER A 60 -14.17 16.42 8.21
C SER A 60 -13.37 17.28 9.18
N GLU A 61 -12.61 16.64 10.08
CA GLU A 61 -11.82 17.32 11.11
C GLU A 61 -10.36 17.53 10.70
N GLY A 62 -9.92 16.94 9.58
CA GLY A 62 -8.54 17.05 9.11
C GLY A 62 -7.53 16.37 10.03
N ILE A 63 -7.95 15.34 10.77
CA ILE A 63 -7.10 14.56 11.67
C ILE A 63 -6.71 13.22 11.04
N PRO A 64 -5.53 12.65 11.36
CA PRO A 64 -5.13 11.38 10.76
C PRO A 64 -6.05 10.24 11.19
N MET A 65 -6.51 9.45 10.21
CA MET A 65 -7.42 8.31 10.44
C MET A 65 -6.81 7.18 11.28
N CYS A 66 -5.49 7.19 11.47
CA CYS A 66 -4.77 6.19 12.25
C CYS A 66 -3.60 6.85 12.98
N GLN A 67 -3.37 6.43 14.23
CA GLN A 67 -2.24 6.88 15.03
C GLN A 67 -0.88 6.56 14.38
N ASP A 68 -0.81 5.48 13.60
CA ASP A 68 0.35 5.17 12.77
C ASP A 68 0.20 5.81 11.39
N THR A 69 0.68 7.06 11.27
CA THR A 69 0.73 7.80 10.01
C THR A 69 1.77 7.26 9.02
N GLY A 70 2.48 6.18 9.40
CA GLY A 70 3.23 5.31 8.51
C GLY A 70 4.58 5.83 8.06
N PHE A 71 5.34 4.94 7.43
CA PHE A 71 6.56 5.23 6.71
C PHE A 71 6.22 5.87 5.37
N ALA A 72 6.80 7.03 5.05
CA ALA A 72 6.62 7.67 3.75
C ALA A 72 7.24 6.81 2.64
N VAL A 73 6.41 6.21 1.79
CA VAL A 73 6.83 5.56 0.55
C VAL A 73 6.32 6.40 -0.62
N VAL A 74 7.23 6.78 -1.51
CA VAL A 74 6.95 7.63 -2.66
C VAL A 74 7.34 6.89 -3.93
N PHE A 75 6.38 6.69 -4.82
CA PHE A 75 6.63 6.24 -6.19
C PHE A 75 6.65 7.46 -7.10
N VAL A 76 7.68 7.53 -7.94
CA VAL A 76 7.90 8.64 -8.88
C VAL A 76 7.97 8.05 -10.27
N GLU A 77 7.04 8.45 -11.14
CA GLU A 77 7.17 8.21 -12.58
C GLU A 77 7.76 9.48 -13.19
N LEU A 78 9.04 9.41 -13.55
CA LEU A 78 9.82 10.53 -14.07
C LEU A 78 9.89 10.42 -15.60
N GLY A 79 9.23 11.34 -16.30
CA GLY A 79 9.34 11.47 -17.75
C GLY A 79 10.78 11.65 -18.21
N GLN A 80 11.19 10.95 -19.27
CA GLN A 80 12.54 11.06 -19.86
C GLN A 80 12.89 12.49 -20.30
N ASP A 81 11.88 13.30 -20.61
CA ASP A 81 12.04 14.70 -20.99
C ASP A 81 11.97 15.66 -19.81
N VAL A 82 11.86 15.17 -18.56
CA VAL A 82 11.83 16.01 -17.35
C VAL A 82 13.23 16.20 -16.80
N HIS A 83 13.56 17.45 -16.47
CA HIS A 83 14.79 17.82 -15.77
C HIS A 83 14.44 18.49 -14.44
N ILE A 84 14.88 17.88 -13.33
CA ILE A 84 14.67 18.42 -11.99
C ILE A 84 15.70 19.52 -11.72
N VAL A 85 15.23 20.73 -11.39
CA VAL A 85 16.07 21.91 -11.17
C VAL A 85 15.87 22.50 -9.78
N GLY A 86 16.88 23.24 -9.29
CA GLY A 86 16.85 23.89 -7.97
C GLY A 86 17.27 23.00 -6.79
N GLY A 87 17.59 21.72 -7.04
CA GLY A 87 18.04 20.79 -6.01
C GLY A 87 17.95 19.34 -6.47
N GLY A 88 18.10 18.40 -5.54
CA GLY A 88 17.91 16.97 -5.79
C GLY A 88 16.49 16.50 -5.49
N LEU A 89 16.01 15.54 -6.28
CA LEU A 89 14.65 14.99 -6.16
C LEU A 89 14.41 14.33 -4.78
N ARG A 90 15.40 13.60 -4.24
CA ARG A 90 15.25 12.90 -2.96
C ARG A 90 15.15 13.87 -1.79
N GLU A 91 15.98 14.91 -1.81
CA GLU A 91 15.96 15.99 -0.82
C GLU A 91 14.64 16.75 -0.86
N ALA A 92 14.10 17.01 -2.07
CA ALA A 92 12.81 17.64 -2.25
C ALA A 92 11.65 16.78 -1.69
N VAL A 93 11.71 15.46 -1.91
CA VAL A 93 10.74 14.52 -1.33
C VAL A 93 10.84 14.48 0.19
N ASP A 94 12.04 14.38 0.75
CA ASP A 94 12.24 14.36 2.21
C ASP A 94 11.78 15.68 2.86
N GLU A 95 12.01 16.82 2.22
CA GLU A 95 11.50 18.11 2.71
C GLU A 95 9.98 18.19 2.64
N GLY A 96 9.36 17.71 1.54
CA GLY A 96 7.91 17.60 1.46
C GLY A 96 7.32 16.72 2.56
N VAL A 97 7.96 15.59 2.88
CA VAL A 97 7.57 14.72 4.01
C VAL A 97 7.71 15.43 5.34
N ARG A 98 8.85 16.08 5.60
CA ARG A 98 9.10 16.84 6.84
C ARG A 98 8.03 17.90 7.08
N LEU A 99 7.74 18.69 6.04
CA LEU A 99 6.72 19.74 6.10
C LEU A 99 5.34 19.14 6.29
N GLY A 100 4.98 18.11 5.53
CA GLY A 100 3.65 17.52 5.59
C GLY A 100 3.37 16.81 6.92
N TYR A 101 4.36 16.15 7.51
CA TYR A 101 4.23 15.56 8.84
C TYR A 101 4.16 16.60 9.96
N ARG A 102 4.82 17.76 9.79
CA ARG A 102 4.70 18.89 10.72
C ARG A 102 3.33 19.57 10.60
N ASP A 103 2.95 19.94 9.39
CA ASP A 103 1.79 20.80 9.12
C ASP A 103 0.47 20.01 9.20
N GLY A 104 0.50 18.71 8.90
CA GLY A 104 -0.64 17.80 9.08
C GLY A 104 -0.75 17.19 10.48
N TYR A 105 0.10 17.62 11.44
CA TYR A 105 0.16 17.06 12.80
C TYR A 105 0.28 15.53 12.82
N LEU A 106 1.05 14.98 11.88
CA LEU A 106 1.22 13.54 11.72
C LEU A 106 2.29 13.00 12.68
N ARG A 107 2.17 11.72 13.04
CA ARG A 107 3.15 11.07 13.93
C ARG A 107 4.47 10.79 13.21
N LYS A 108 5.57 11.23 13.80
CA LYS A 108 6.92 10.93 13.32
C LYS A 108 7.39 9.59 13.89
N SER A 109 7.39 8.55 13.07
CA SER A 109 7.55 7.15 13.47
C SER A 109 8.89 6.53 13.03
N ILE A 110 9.73 7.28 12.32
CA ILE A 110 11.04 6.79 11.86
C ILE A 110 12.07 6.93 12.96
N CYS A 111 12.91 5.91 13.11
CA CYS A 111 13.94 5.86 14.13
C CYS A 111 15.16 5.07 13.67
N HIS A 112 16.29 5.30 14.34
CA HIS A 112 17.50 4.51 14.16
C HIS A 112 17.24 3.03 14.55
N PRO A 113 17.68 2.06 13.73
CA PRO A 113 17.24 0.65 13.87
C PRO A 113 17.64 0.00 15.19
N PHE A 114 18.82 0.32 15.74
CA PHE A 114 19.34 -0.29 16.97
C PHE A 114 19.01 0.52 18.23
N THR A 115 19.43 1.80 18.29
CA THR A 115 19.17 2.70 19.43
C THR A 115 17.71 3.12 19.60
N ARG A 116 16.90 3.01 18.53
CA ARG A 116 15.49 3.46 18.50
C ARG A 116 15.30 4.97 18.67
N GLU A 117 16.37 5.75 18.58
CA GLU A 117 16.29 7.22 18.57
C GLU A 117 15.45 7.69 17.38
N ASN A 118 14.43 8.49 17.64
CA ASN A 118 13.50 8.99 16.63
C ASN A 118 14.18 10.07 15.76
N THR A 119 13.91 10.09 14.46
CA THR A 119 14.51 11.10 13.55
C THR A 119 13.89 12.50 13.71
N GLY A 120 12.73 12.61 14.35
CA GLY A 120 12.09 13.88 14.71
C GLY A 120 11.26 14.52 13.60
N ASP A 121 11.26 13.94 12.39
CA ASP A 121 10.57 14.48 11.22
C ASP A 121 9.99 13.43 10.24
N ASN A 122 10.06 12.14 10.60
CA ASN A 122 9.59 11.01 9.79
C ASN A 122 10.38 10.76 8.48
N THR A 123 11.58 11.33 8.36
CA THR A 123 12.52 11.09 7.25
C THR A 123 13.62 10.10 7.67
N PRO A 124 14.35 9.47 6.73
CA PRO A 124 14.22 9.55 5.26
C PRO A 124 12.98 8.81 4.73
N ALA A 125 12.43 9.28 3.61
CA ALA A 125 11.41 8.57 2.86
C ALA A 125 12.01 7.43 2.03
N VAL A 126 11.19 6.41 1.71
CA VAL A 126 11.54 5.40 0.71
C VAL A 126 11.06 5.88 -0.65
N VAL A 127 12.00 6.17 -1.55
CA VAL A 127 11.70 6.70 -2.90
C VAL A 127 12.03 5.66 -3.98
N HIS A 128 11.01 5.27 -4.73
CA HIS A 128 11.11 4.43 -5.92
C HIS A 128 10.91 5.30 -7.16
N VAL A 129 11.89 5.34 -8.06
CA VAL A 129 11.82 6.13 -9.30
C VAL A 129 11.79 5.19 -10.48
N ASP A 130 10.74 5.29 -11.30
CA ASP A 130 10.64 4.67 -12.61
C ASP A 130 10.79 5.77 -13.68
N VAL A 131 11.69 5.56 -14.63
CA VAL A 131 11.83 6.48 -15.77
C VAL A 131 10.85 6.04 -16.85
N VAL A 132 9.96 6.93 -17.26
CA VAL A 132 8.88 6.67 -18.23
C VAL A 132 9.01 7.60 -19.45
N PRO A 133 8.47 7.24 -20.62
CA PRO A 133 8.45 8.15 -21.78
C PRO A 133 7.66 9.44 -21.50
N GLY A 134 8.02 10.54 -22.16
CA GLY A 134 7.29 11.82 -22.11
C GLY A 134 7.87 12.83 -21.13
N ASP A 135 7.11 13.90 -20.86
CA ASP A 135 7.49 15.08 -20.07
C ASP A 135 6.63 15.27 -18.81
N GLY A 136 5.90 14.23 -18.39
CA GLY A 136 5.14 14.21 -17.14
C GLY A 136 6.00 13.83 -15.93
N LEU A 137 5.62 14.33 -14.75
CA LEU A 137 6.15 13.86 -13.47
C LEU A 137 4.99 13.45 -12.57
N LYS A 138 4.81 12.15 -12.37
CA LYS A 138 3.79 11.63 -11.46
C LYS A 138 4.39 11.27 -10.11
N LEU A 139 3.75 11.73 -9.04
CA LEU A 139 4.11 11.41 -7.66
C LEU A 139 2.96 10.65 -7.01
N ILE A 140 3.24 9.49 -6.44
CA ILE A 140 2.30 8.70 -5.66
C ILE A 140 2.85 8.55 -4.24
N PHE A 141 2.13 9.09 -3.27
CA PHE A 141 2.47 9.01 -1.86
C PHE A 141 1.63 7.92 -1.19
N ALA A 142 2.29 6.91 -0.62
CA ALA A 142 1.65 5.74 -0.01
C ALA A 142 2.21 5.49 1.41
N PRO A 143 1.65 6.14 2.46
CA PRO A 143 2.17 6.00 3.82
C PRO A 143 1.89 4.60 4.38
N LYS A 144 2.95 3.83 4.58
CA LYS A 144 2.85 2.43 4.98
C LYS A 144 2.87 2.27 6.49
N GLY A 145 1.76 1.82 7.06
CA GLY A 145 1.67 1.47 8.48
C GLY A 145 2.54 0.25 8.81
N SER A 146 3.23 0.31 9.95
CA SER A 146 4.16 -0.73 10.42
C SER A 146 3.46 -2.07 10.70
N GLY A 147 2.24 -2.03 11.24
CA GLY A 147 1.46 -3.23 11.54
C GLY A 147 1.19 -4.10 10.33
N SER A 148 0.96 -3.50 9.16
CA SER A 148 0.74 -4.24 7.91
C SER A 148 2.04 -4.52 7.15
N GLU A 149 3.02 -3.62 7.18
CA GLU A 149 4.35 -3.88 6.59
C GLU A 149 5.03 -5.10 7.23
N ASN A 150 4.99 -5.20 8.56
CA ASN A 150 5.63 -6.30 9.31
C ASN A 150 5.04 -7.69 9.02
N MET A 151 3.83 -7.74 8.46
CA MET A 151 3.15 -8.99 8.06
C MET A 151 3.50 -9.42 6.64
N SER A 152 4.22 -8.58 5.90
CA SER A 152 4.65 -8.85 4.52
C SER A 152 5.86 -9.79 4.47
N ARG A 153 6.04 -10.51 3.35
CA ARG A 153 7.14 -11.48 3.20
C ARG A 153 7.53 -11.69 1.75
N VAL A 154 8.83 -11.80 1.51
CA VAL A 154 9.43 -12.31 0.28
C VAL A 154 9.88 -13.75 0.50
N THR A 155 9.73 -14.60 -0.51
CA THR A 155 10.18 -15.99 -0.50
C THR A 155 10.60 -16.42 -1.90
N MET A 156 11.67 -17.22 -1.97
CA MET A 156 12.13 -17.84 -3.21
C MET A 156 11.56 -19.25 -3.26
N LEU A 157 10.45 -19.44 -3.96
CA LEU A 157 9.86 -20.75 -4.18
C LEU A 157 10.62 -21.50 -5.28
N THR A 158 10.48 -22.82 -5.30
CA THR A 158 10.92 -23.63 -6.43
C THR A 158 9.85 -23.61 -7.51
N PRO A 159 10.21 -23.57 -8.81
CA PRO A 159 9.21 -23.57 -9.89
C PRO A 159 8.24 -24.77 -9.86
N ALA A 160 8.65 -25.90 -9.25
CA ALA A 160 7.87 -27.11 -9.13
C ALA A 160 6.58 -26.97 -8.30
N VAL A 161 6.46 -25.93 -7.46
CA VAL A 161 5.25 -25.72 -6.64
C VAL A 161 4.04 -25.27 -7.47
N GLY A 162 4.28 -24.72 -8.67
CA GLY A 162 3.23 -24.22 -9.57
C GLY A 162 2.32 -23.16 -8.95
N VAL A 163 1.22 -22.87 -9.64
CA VAL A 163 0.23 -21.85 -9.22
C VAL A 163 -0.39 -22.16 -7.86
N GLU A 164 -0.74 -23.42 -7.60
CA GLU A 164 -1.34 -23.85 -6.33
C GLU A 164 -0.39 -23.66 -5.15
N GLY A 165 0.92 -23.88 -5.34
CA GLY A 165 1.91 -23.63 -4.30
C GLY A 165 2.07 -22.14 -3.98
N VAL A 166 1.98 -21.28 -5.00
CA VAL A 166 1.96 -19.82 -4.81
C VAL A 166 0.70 -19.39 -4.06
N LYS A 167 -0.47 -19.89 -4.46
CA LYS A 167 -1.74 -19.65 -3.77
C LYS A 167 -1.67 -20.06 -2.29
N ALA A 168 -1.16 -21.27 -2.02
CA ALA A 168 -0.99 -21.77 -0.67
C ALA A 168 -0.09 -20.86 0.17
N PHE A 169 1.01 -20.36 -0.41
CA PHE A 169 1.87 -19.37 0.24
C PHE A 169 1.11 -18.07 0.56
N VAL A 170 0.35 -17.52 -0.39
CA VAL A 170 -0.44 -16.29 -0.17
C VAL A 170 -1.45 -16.47 0.98
N VAL A 171 -2.23 -17.55 0.94
CA VAL A 171 -3.25 -17.85 1.95
C VAL A 171 -2.60 -18.06 3.33
N GLU A 172 -1.51 -18.81 3.41
CA GLU A 172 -0.79 -19.03 4.66
C GLU A 172 -0.18 -17.74 5.22
N ARG A 173 0.32 -16.84 4.35
CA ARG A 173 0.79 -15.52 4.80
C ARG A 173 -0.33 -14.70 5.43
N VAL A 174 -1.52 -14.68 4.83
CA VAL A 174 -2.67 -13.96 5.44
C VAL A 174 -3.09 -14.63 6.75
N LYS A 175 -3.17 -15.96 6.77
CA LYS A 175 -3.50 -16.73 7.97
C LYS A 175 -2.54 -16.45 9.13
N ALA A 176 -1.24 -16.49 8.87
CA ALA A 176 -0.20 -16.20 9.86
C ALA A 176 -0.21 -14.74 10.33
N SER A 177 -0.74 -13.82 9.52
CA SER A 177 -0.89 -12.41 9.89
C SER A 177 -2.03 -12.19 10.87
N GLY A 178 -3.12 -12.95 10.76
CA GLY A 178 -4.26 -12.90 11.68
C GLY A 178 -4.83 -11.48 11.86
N PRO A 179 -5.07 -11.02 13.10
CA PRO A 179 -5.59 -9.67 13.38
C PRO A 179 -4.55 -8.55 13.21
N ASN A 180 -3.26 -8.87 13.19
CA ASN A 180 -2.17 -7.88 13.31
C ASN A 180 -2.20 -6.74 12.27
N PRO A 181 -2.53 -6.98 10.98
CA PRO A 181 -2.59 -5.91 9.99
C PRO A 181 -3.95 -5.18 9.99
N CYS A 182 -4.74 -5.27 11.06
CA CYS A 182 -6.05 -4.62 11.20
C CYS A 182 -6.96 -4.87 9.99
N PRO A 183 -7.38 -6.12 9.73
CA PRO A 183 -8.25 -6.45 8.60
C PRO A 183 -9.59 -5.69 8.66
N PRO A 184 -10.30 -5.52 7.53
CA PRO A 184 -10.03 -6.21 6.27
C PRO A 184 -8.84 -5.63 5.50
N THR A 185 -8.01 -6.52 4.95
CA THR A 185 -6.76 -6.16 4.26
C THR A 185 -6.92 -6.04 2.74
N ILE A 186 -5.95 -5.44 2.08
CA ILE A 186 -5.69 -5.62 0.64
C ILE A 186 -4.37 -6.39 0.53
N VAL A 187 -4.36 -7.44 -0.28
CA VAL A 187 -3.21 -8.34 -0.42
C VAL A 187 -2.53 -8.08 -1.77
N GLY A 188 -1.39 -7.42 -1.75
CA GLY A 188 -0.54 -7.27 -2.93
C GLY A 188 0.36 -8.49 -3.08
N VAL A 189 0.40 -9.09 -4.27
CA VAL A 189 1.23 -10.26 -4.57
C VAL A 189 2.14 -9.93 -5.75
N GLY A 190 3.44 -10.09 -5.54
CA GLY A 190 4.46 -9.94 -6.58
C GLY A 190 4.99 -11.30 -6.97
N ILE A 191 4.96 -11.66 -8.25
CA ILE A 191 5.41 -12.96 -8.75
C ILE A 191 6.45 -12.76 -9.85
N GLY A 192 7.60 -13.40 -9.69
CA GLY A 192 8.71 -13.35 -10.62
C GLY A 192 9.71 -12.21 -10.37
N GLY A 193 10.51 -11.87 -11.38
CA GLY A 193 11.67 -10.99 -11.24
C GLY A 193 12.81 -11.60 -10.41
N THR A 194 13.36 -10.80 -9.50
CA THR A 194 14.39 -11.12 -8.51
C THR A 194 13.84 -10.90 -7.09
N PHE A 195 14.67 -11.11 -6.06
CA PHE A 195 14.26 -10.99 -4.66
C PHE A 195 13.60 -9.63 -4.34
N GLU A 196 14.26 -8.54 -4.66
CA GLU A 196 13.83 -7.17 -4.43
C GLU A 196 12.69 -6.77 -5.37
N GLN A 197 12.71 -7.26 -6.60
CA GLN A 197 11.72 -6.92 -7.60
C GLN A 197 10.35 -7.53 -7.30
N ALA A 198 10.29 -8.75 -6.77
CA ALA A 198 9.03 -9.33 -6.30
C ALA A 198 8.41 -8.49 -5.18
N ALA A 199 9.22 -8.02 -4.24
CA ALA A 199 8.76 -7.14 -3.16
C ALA A 199 8.19 -5.82 -3.72
N LEU A 200 8.89 -5.22 -4.68
CA LEU A 200 8.46 -3.98 -5.33
C LEU A 200 7.16 -4.19 -6.12
N LEU A 201 7.02 -5.29 -6.87
CA LEU A 201 5.79 -5.64 -7.57
C LEU A 201 4.61 -5.82 -6.61
N ALA A 202 4.80 -6.55 -5.51
CA ALA A 202 3.76 -6.72 -4.50
C ALA A 202 3.33 -5.37 -3.90
N LYS A 203 4.29 -4.45 -3.67
CA LYS A 203 4.00 -3.13 -3.14
C LYS A 203 3.28 -2.23 -4.17
N LYS A 204 3.69 -2.25 -5.44
CA LYS A 204 2.99 -1.54 -6.54
C LYS A 204 1.58 -2.09 -6.77
N ALA A 205 1.37 -3.39 -6.59
CA ALA A 205 0.04 -3.99 -6.72
C ALA A 205 -0.99 -3.42 -5.74
N LEU A 206 -0.55 -2.90 -4.59
CA LEU A 206 -1.41 -2.23 -3.61
C LEU A 206 -1.87 -0.82 -4.03
N LEU A 207 -1.31 -0.25 -5.10
CA LEU A 207 -1.74 1.03 -5.66
C LEU A 207 -2.97 0.87 -6.58
N ARG A 208 -3.36 -0.37 -6.91
CA ARG A 208 -4.55 -0.62 -7.71
C ARG A 208 -5.81 -0.30 -6.89
N PRO A 209 -6.82 0.35 -7.50
CA PRO A 209 -8.10 0.58 -6.84
C PRO A 209 -8.78 -0.72 -6.43
N VAL A 210 -9.39 -0.73 -5.25
CA VAL A 210 -10.17 -1.87 -4.78
C VAL A 210 -11.35 -2.11 -5.73
N GLY A 211 -11.52 -3.36 -6.15
CA GLY A 211 -12.53 -3.75 -7.13
C GLY A 211 -12.09 -3.62 -8.59
N SER A 212 -10.89 -3.12 -8.87
CA SER A 212 -10.30 -3.17 -10.22
C SER A 212 -10.00 -4.61 -10.64
N ILE A 213 -10.20 -4.90 -11.92
CA ILE A 213 -9.90 -6.22 -12.52
C ILE A 213 -8.50 -6.17 -13.13
N ASN A 214 -7.73 -7.25 -12.98
CA ASN A 214 -6.42 -7.36 -13.64
C ASN A 214 -6.59 -7.29 -15.18
N PRO A 215 -5.77 -6.52 -15.91
CA PRO A 215 -5.82 -6.49 -17.36
C PRO A 215 -5.49 -7.84 -18.00
N ASP A 216 -4.70 -8.69 -17.34
CA ASP A 216 -4.46 -10.07 -17.76
C ASP A 216 -5.63 -10.97 -17.29
N PRO A 217 -6.38 -11.60 -18.21
CA PRO A 217 -7.53 -12.45 -17.87
C PRO A 217 -7.19 -13.64 -16.97
N GLU A 218 -6.01 -14.25 -17.15
CA GLU A 218 -5.58 -15.39 -16.34
C GLU A 218 -5.31 -14.94 -14.90
N LEU A 219 -4.61 -13.81 -14.74
CA LEU A 219 -4.36 -13.24 -13.41
C LEU A 219 -5.64 -12.73 -12.75
N ALA A 220 -6.59 -12.21 -13.52
CA ALA A 220 -7.89 -11.79 -13.01
C ALA A 220 -8.67 -12.96 -12.41
N GLU A 221 -8.56 -14.16 -12.98
CA GLU A 221 -9.17 -15.37 -12.42
C GLU A 221 -8.48 -15.80 -11.12
N LEU A 222 -7.14 -15.79 -11.11
CA LEU A 222 -6.36 -16.10 -9.90
C LEU A 222 -6.66 -15.13 -8.77
N GLU A 223 -6.76 -13.82 -9.03
CA GLU A 223 -7.11 -12.81 -8.02
C GLU A 223 -8.44 -13.11 -7.33
N ARG A 224 -9.47 -13.50 -8.11
CA ARG A 224 -10.78 -13.87 -7.56
C ARG A 224 -10.71 -15.13 -6.72
N ASP A 225 -10.14 -16.20 -7.26
CA ASP A 225 -10.03 -17.48 -6.57
C ASP A 225 -9.20 -17.38 -5.27
N TRP A 226 -8.12 -16.60 -5.29
CA TRP A 226 -7.25 -16.42 -4.13
C TRP A 226 -7.91 -15.53 -3.07
N LEU A 227 -8.65 -14.49 -3.48
CA LEU A 227 -9.45 -13.68 -2.57
C LEU A 227 -10.52 -14.52 -1.87
N ASP A 228 -11.20 -15.40 -2.61
CA ASP A 228 -12.18 -16.31 -2.02
C ASP A 228 -11.52 -17.28 -1.02
N ALA A 229 -10.33 -17.79 -1.34
CA ALA A 229 -9.56 -18.63 -0.43
C ALA A 229 -9.14 -17.90 0.85
N VAL A 230 -8.73 -16.64 0.73
CA VAL A 230 -8.38 -15.78 1.86
C VAL A 230 -9.60 -15.49 2.74
N ASN A 231 -10.75 -15.15 2.16
CA ASN A 231 -11.96 -14.86 2.93
C ASN A 231 -12.56 -16.11 3.59
N ARG A 232 -12.35 -17.31 3.01
CA ARG A 232 -12.70 -18.59 3.66
C ARG A 232 -11.91 -18.88 4.94
N LEU A 233 -10.83 -18.15 5.23
CA LEU A 233 -10.11 -18.28 6.51
C LEU A 233 -10.97 -17.82 7.70
N GLY A 234 -12.01 -17.00 7.47
CA GLY A 234 -12.93 -16.58 8.52
C GLY A 234 -12.31 -15.66 9.59
N ILE A 235 -11.18 -15.02 9.30
CA ILE A 235 -10.50 -14.11 10.24
C ILE A 235 -11.40 -12.89 10.51
N GLY A 236 -12.11 -12.41 9.47
CA GLY A 236 -13.04 -11.28 9.56
C GLY A 236 -12.41 -9.92 9.91
N PRO A 237 -13.26 -8.88 10.02
CA PRO A 237 -12.83 -7.53 10.41
C PRO A 237 -12.14 -7.51 11.78
N GLN A 238 -11.00 -6.82 11.87
CA GLN A 238 -10.07 -6.76 13.01
C GLN A 238 -9.63 -8.13 13.59
N GLY A 239 -9.88 -9.23 12.88
CA GLY A 239 -9.57 -10.58 13.32
C GLY A 239 -10.50 -11.12 14.40
N LEU A 240 -11.72 -10.60 14.50
CA LEU A 240 -12.73 -11.01 15.47
C LEU A 240 -13.79 -11.97 14.87
N GLY A 241 -13.46 -12.61 13.74
CA GLY A 241 -14.34 -13.53 13.05
C GLY A 241 -15.30 -12.83 12.09
N GLY A 242 -15.54 -13.45 10.94
CA GLY A 242 -16.41 -12.92 9.91
C GLY A 242 -15.99 -13.33 8.51
N ARG A 243 -16.85 -13.01 7.54
CA ARG A 243 -16.62 -13.34 6.13
C ARG A 243 -15.53 -12.48 5.50
N ILE A 244 -15.40 -11.22 5.92
CA ILE A 244 -14.57 -10.24 5.24
C ILE A 244 -13.20 -10.12 5.90
N THR A 245 -12.26 -10.95 5.44
CA THR A 245 -10.84 -10.88 5.83
C THR A 245 -10.05 -9.93 4.94
N SER A 246 -10.35 -9.88 3.65
CA SER A 246 -9.70 -9.01 2.68
C SER A 246 -10.69 -8.46 1.66
N PHE A 247 -10.43 -7.25 1.16
CA PHE A 247 -11.20 -6.64 0.09
C PHE A 247 -10.73 -7.05 -1.30
N ALA A 248 -9.43 -7.29 -1.45
CA ALA A 248 -8.83 -7.64 -2.74
C ALA A 248 -7.54 -8.42 -2.57
N VAL A 249 -7.25 -9.24 -3.59
CA VAL A 249 -5.93 -9.74 -3.91
C VAL A 249 -5.55 -9.10 -5.25
N HIS A 250 -4.39 -8.46 -5.32
CA HIS A 250 -3.87 -7.85 -6.54
C HIS A 250 -2.52 -8.45 -6.89
N ILE A 251 -2.39 -9.01 -8.09
CA ILE A 251 -1.21 -9.68 -8.58
C ILE A 251 -0.47 -8.77 -9.56
N GLY A 252 0.80 -8.51 -9.27
CA GLY A 252 1.79 -8.01 -10.21
C GLY A 252 2.74 -9.14 -10.60
N MET A 253 2.91 -9.39 -11.89
CA MET A 253 3.72 -10.49 -12.39
C MET A 253 4.72 -10.01 -13.43
N MET A 254 5.92 -10.61 -13.42
CA MET A 254 6.89 -10.44 -14.50
C MET A 254 7.72 -11.71 -14.70
N PRO A 255 8.45 -11.86 -15.81
CA PRO A 255 9.34 -12.99 -16.02
C PRO A 255 10.40 -13.13 -14.93
N CYS A 256 10.82 -14.37 -14.64
CA CYS A 256 11.92 -14.69 -13.74
C CYS A 256 12.85 -15.74 -14.34
N HIS A 257 13.99 -15.97 -13.69
CA HIS A 257 14.94 -16.99 -14.12
C HIS A 257 14.34 -18.39 -13.98
N ILE A 258 14.54 -19.27 -14.97
CA ILE A 258 13.92 -20.61 -15.04
C ILE A 258 14.12 -21.49 -13.80
N ALA A 259 15.20 -21.28 -13.05
CA ALA A 259 15.53 -22.03 -11.84
C ALA A 259 14.95 -21.44 -10.54
N SER A 260 14.22 -20.32 -10.59
CA SER A 260 13.74 -19.60 -9.40
C SER A 260 12.34 -19.04 -9.58
N LEU A 261 11.53 -19.09 -8.54
CA LEU A 261 10.22 -18.45 -8.49
C LEU A 261 10.16 -17.49 -7.29
N PRO A 262 10.69 -16.25 -7.41
CA PRO A 262 10.51 -15.22 -6.41
C PRO A 262 9.03 -14.86 -6.25
N VAL A 263 8.55 -14.84 -5.02
CA VAL A 263 7.19 -14.42 -4.68
C VAL A 263 7.22 -13.53 -3.45
N ALA A 264 6.46 -12.45 -3.47
CA ALA A 264 6.25 -11.60 -2.31
C ALA A 264 4.76 -11.37 -2.05
N VAL A 265 4.40 -11.32 -0.77
CA VAL A 265 3.10 -10.87 -0.29
C VAL A 265 3.32 -9.58 0.49
N ASN A 266 2.73 -8.49 0.05
CA ASN A 266 2.67 -7.22 0.79
C ASN A 266 1.25 -7.00 1.30
N ILE A 267 1.09 -6.95 2.62
CA ILE A 267 -0.22 -6.79 3.26
C ILE A 267 -0.47 -5.30 3.48
N GLN A 268 -1.65 -4.83 3.07
CA GLN A 268 -2.14 -3.49 3.39
C GLN A 268 -3.32 -3.59 4.36
N CYS A 269 -3.30 -2.77 5.42
CA CYS A 269 -4.40 -2.67 6.38
C CYS A 269 -5.60 -1.93 5.80
N HIS A 270 -6.71 -1.91 6.54
CA HIS A 270 -7.91 -1.16 6.19
C HIS A 270 -7.65 0.35 5.95
N ALA A 271 -6.61 0.92 6.58
CA ALA A 271 -6.08 2.25 6.27
C ALA A 271 -5.23 2.19 4.99
N ALA A 272 -5.86 1.80 3.87
CA ALA A 272 -5.29 1.73 2.54
C ALA A 272 -5.14 3.14 1.95
N ARG A 273 -4.05 3.79 2.36
CA ARG A 273 -3.75 5.18 2.08
C ARG A 273 -2.80 5.31 0.90
N HIS A 274 -3.27 5.90 -0.19
CA HIS A 274 -2.40 6.46 -1.21
C HIS A 274 -3.10 7.64 -1.89
N LYS A 275 -2.31 8.61 -2.35
CA LYS A 275 -2.75 9.73 -3.18
C LYS A 275 -1.72 9.97 -4.25
N GLU A 276 -2.16 10.49 -5.39
CA GLU A 276 -1.28 10.80 -6.50
C GLU A 276 -1.56 12.18 -7.08
N VAL A 277 -0.54 12.73 -7.74
CA VAL A 277 -0.62 13.98 -8.51
C VAL A 277 0.34 13.89 -9.69
N GLU A 278 -0.04 14.51 -10.78
CA GLU A 278 0.83 14.75 -11.94
C GLU A 278 1.21 16.22 -11.97
N LEU A 279 2.50 16.49 -12.10
CA LEU A 279 3.07 17.82 -12.17
C LEU A 279 3.30 18.26 -13.60
#